data_AF-A0A427UYL6-F1
#
_entry.id   AF-A0A427UYL6-F1
#
_cell.length_a   1.000
_cell.length_b   1.000
_cell.length_c   1.000
_cell.angle_alpha   90.00
_cell.angle_beta   90.00
_cell.angle_gamma   90.00
#
_symmetry.space_group_name_H-M   'P 1'
#
loop_
_entity.id
_entity.type
_entity.pdbx_description
1 polymer ?
#
loop_
_entity_poly.entity_id
_entity_poly.type
_entity_poly.pdbx_seq_one_letter_code
_entity_poly.pdbx_strand_id
1 'polypeptide(L)' 'MNQDEQVRPEEIHQAIGEASNYLMEHCFALTAGNLSKVLLAQDILSTDLRQKTVLSLARQFLKQKMHGEN' A
#
# COMPACT_ATOMS: atom_id res chain seq x y z
N MET A 1 -26.25 5.48 6.87
CA MET A 1 -24.85 5.75 7.25
C MET A 1 -24.19 4.39 7.44
N ASN A 2 -23.48 3.88 6.43
CA ASN A 2 -22.88 2.55 6.47
C ASN A 2 -21.55 2.62 7.25
N GLN A 3 -21.54 2.02 8.44
CA GLN A 3 -20.35 1.86 9.28
C GLN A 3 -19.49 0.64 8.88
N ASP A 4 -19.70 0.05 7.68
CA ASP A 4 -19.15 -1.25 7.27
C ASP A 4 -18.39 -1.23 5.94
N GLU A 5 -17.76 -0.13 5.59
CA GLU A 5 -16.82 -0.13 4.46
C GLU A 5 -15.39 -0.44 4.94
N GLN A 6 -15.25 -1.48 5.77
CA GLN A 6 -13.93 -2.02 6.10
C GLN A 6 -13.17 -2.29 4.80
N VAL A 7 -11.95 -1.76 4.73
CA VAL A 7 -11.04 -2.05 3.61
C VAL A 7 -10.78 -3.54 3.61
N ARG A 8 -11.03 -4.18 2.46
CA ARG A 8 -10.84 -5.61 2.30
C ARG A 8 -9.35 -5.94 2.16
N PRO A 9 -8.88 -7.08 2.68
CA PRO A 9 -7.48 -7.51 2.49
C PRO A 9 -7.05 -7.52 1.02
N GLU A 10 -7.96 -7.84 0.10
CA GLU A 10 -7.73 -7.84 -1.34
C GLU A 10 -7.36 -6.45 -1.86
N GLU A 11 -7.99 -5.38 -1.37
CA GLU A 11 -7.67 -3.99 -1.76
C GLU A 11 -6.25 -3.62 -1.29
N ILE A 12 -5.84 -4.10 -0.11
CA ILE A 12 -4.48 -3.90 0.40
C ILE A 12 -3.47 -4.65 -0.47
N HIS A 13 -3.72 -5.92 -0.78
CA HIS A 13 -2.84 -6.72 -1.63
C HIS A 13 -2.76 -6.16 -3.04
N GLN A 14 -3.87 -5.66 -3.59
CA GLN A 14 -3.88 -5.02 -4.90
C GLN A 14 -3.01 -3.76 -4.91
N ALA A 15 -3.15 -2.87 -3.93
CA ALA A 15 -2.31 -1.67 -3.84
C ALA A 15 -0.81 -2.02 -3.74
N ILE A 16 -0.46 -3.07 -2.99
CA ILE A 16 0.92 -3.58 -2.92
C ILE A 16 1.36 -4.15 -4.26
N GLY A 17 0.50 -4.89 -4.96
CA GLY A 17 0.76 -5.45 -6.28
C GLY A 17 1.03 -4.37 -7.32
N GLU A 18 0.20 -3.32 -7.36
CA GLU A 18 0.39 -2.16 -8.25
C GLU A 18 1.70 -1.43 -7.94
N ALA A 19 2.02 -1.20 -6.67
CA ALA A 19 3.29 -0.62 -6.26
C ALA A 19 4.49 -1.52 -6.64
N SER A 20 4.34 -2.84 -6.56
CA SER A 20 5.37 -3.80 -6.96
C SER A 20 5.61 -3.75 -8.46
N ASN A 21 4.54 -3.72 -9.26
CA ASN A 21 4.62 -3.63 -10.71
C ASN A 21 5.34 -2.34 -11.13
N TYR A 22 5.00 -1.20 -10.52
CA TYR A 22 5.69 0.07 -10.76
C TYR A 22 7.22 -0.04 -10.50
N LEU A 23 7.62 -0.64 -9.38
CA LEU A 23 9.04 -0.82 -9.08
C LEU A 23 9.73 -1.74 -10.10
N MET A 24 9.06 -2.82 -10.52
CA MET A 24 9.57 -3.74 -11.54
C MET A 24 9.75 -3.04 -12.90
N GLU A 25 8.75 -2.30 -13.36
CA GLU A 25 8.77 -1.57 -14.64
C GLU A 25 9.91 -0.53 -14.69
N HIS A 26 10.24 0.06 -13.55
CA HIS A 26 11.30 1.06 -13.43
C HIS A 26 12.64 0.50 -12.92
N CYS A 27 12.80 -0.83 -12.86
CA CYS A 27 14.03 -1.51 -12.42
C CYS A 27 14.50 -1.12 -11.00
N PHE A 28 13.56 -0.75 -10.12
CA PHE A 28 13.85 -0.51 -8.71
C PHE A 28 13.76 -1.82 -7.90
N ALA A 29 14.55 -1.92 -6.83
CA ALA A 29 14.51 -3.08 -5.95
C ALA A 29 13.14 -3.21 -5.24
N LEU A 30 12.58 -4.43 -5.24
CA LEU A 30 11.33 -4.75 -4.53
C LEU A 30 11.61 -4.95 -3.03
N THR A 31 11.73 -3.83 -2.33
CA THR A 31 11.88 -3.80 -0.87
C THR A 31 10.64 -3.18 -0.24
N ALA A 32 10.31 -3.57 0.99
CA ALA A 32 9.20 -2.97 1.73
C ALA A 32 9.37 -1.45 1.92
N GLY A 33 10.62 -0.97 2.01
CA GLY A 33 10.92 0.46 2.01
C GLY A 33 10.54 1.17 0.72
N ASN A 34 10.88 0.59 -0.44
CA ASN A 34 10.52 1.15 -1.75
C ASN A 34 9.02 1.07 -2.00
N LEU A 35 8.37 -0.04 -1.64
CA LEU A 35 6.91 -0.18 -1.72
C LEU A 35 6.21 0.89 -0.88
N SER A 36 6.66 1.12 0.35
CA SER A 36 6.10 2.16 1.23
C SER A 36 6.21 3.57 0.63
N LYS A 37 7.33 3.88 -0.04
CA LYS A 37 7.52 5.15 -0.75
C LYS A 37 6.56 5.32 -1.93
N VAL A 38 6.35 4.27 -2.73
CA VAL A 38 5.39 4.31 -3.85
C VAL A 38 3.97 4.50 -3.34
N LEU A 39 3.56 3.74 -2.31
CA LEU A 39 2.25 3.88 -1.68
C LEU A 39 2.04 5.27 -1.05
N LEU A 40 3.10 5.90 -0.52
CA LEU A 40 3.05 7.28 -0.03
C LEU A 40 2.86 8.28 -1.17
N ALA A 41 3.57 8.11 -2.29
CA ALA A 41 3.40 8.97 -3.45
C ALA A 41 1.97 8.88 -4.00
N GLN A 42 1.42 7.67 -4.12
CA GLN A 42 0.03 7.46 -4.55
C GLN A 42 -0.99 8.10 -3.59
N ASP A 43 -0.74 8.10 -2.28
CA ASP A 43 -1.63 8.69 -1.28
C ASP A 43 -1.65 10.22 -1.37
N ILE A 44 -0.49 10.84 -1.60
CA ILE A 44 -0.37 12.29 -1.83
C ILE A 44 -1.12 12.71 -3.10
N LEU A 45 -1.07 11.87 -4.15
CA LEU A 45 -1.69 12.15 -5.44
C LEU A 45 -3.19 11.81 -5.48
N SER A 46 -3.66 10.91 -4.62
CA SER A 46 -5.07 10.49 -4.61
C SER A 46 -5.98 11.60 -4.04
N THR A 47 -7.14 11.76 -4.64
CA THR A 47 -8.24 12.59 -4.12
C THR A 47 -9.34 11.74 -3.47
N ASP A 48 -9.29 10.41 -3.63
CA ASP A 48 -10.30 9.48 -3.14
C ASP A 48 -9.99 9.03 -1.70
N LEU A 49 -10.93 9.26 -0.78
CA LEU A 49 -10.76 8.95 0.65
C LEU A 49 -10.65 7.44 0.92
N ARG A 50 -11.32 6.60 0.13
CA ARG A 50 -11.23 5.15 0.29
C ARG A 50 -9.85 4.67 -0.14
N GLN A 51 -9.33 5.14 -1.26
CA GLN A 51 -8.00 4.85 -1.75
C GLN A 51 -6.93 5.30 -0.75
N LYS A 52 -7.06 6.50 -0.16
CA LYS A 52 -6.15 6.94 0.91
C LYS A 52 -6.14 5.98 2.10
N THR A 53 -7.32 5.48 2.48
CA THR A 53 -7.45 4.50 3.57
C THR A 53 -6.75 3.19 3.20
N VAL A 54 -6.98 2.67 1.99
CA VAL A 54 -6.31 1.45 1.47
C VAL A 54 -4.78 1.61 1.49
N LEU A 55 -4.27 2.72 0.94
CA LEU A 55 -2.84 3.00 0.86
C LEU A 55 -2.19 3.14 2.25
N SER A 56 -2.88 3.80 3.18
CA SER A 56 -2.42 3.91 4.57
C SER A 56 -2.33 2.54 5.24
N LEU A 57 -3.37 1.70 5.10
CA LEU A 57 -3.39 0.35 5.66
C LEU A 57 -2.35 -0.56 5.01
N ALA A 58 -2.13 -0.46 3.70
CA ALA A 58 -1.07 -1.19 3.00
C ALA A 58 0.32 -0.85 3.54
N ARG A 59 0.61 0.43 3.80
CA ARG A 59 1.88 0.82 4.46
C ARG A 59 2.00 0.27 5.88
N GLN A 60 0.91 0.26 6.65
CA GLN A 60 0.91 -0.33 7.99
C GLN A 60 1.17 -1.84 7.95
N PHE A 61 0.54 -2.54 7.01
CA PHE A 61 0.75 -3.97 6.79
C PHE A 61 2.22 -4.29 6.47
N LEU A 62 2.84 -3.54 5.54
CA LEU A 62 4.26 -3.69 5.23
C LEU A 62 5.15 -3.42 6.45
N LYS A 63 4.82 -2.40 7.26
CA LYS A 63 5.54 -2.09 8.50
C LYS A 63 5.45 -3.23 9.51
N GLN A 64 4.28 -3.83 9.69
CA GLN A 64 4.09 -4.96 10.60
C GLN A 64 4.86 -6.19 10.14
N LYS A 65 4.83 -6.51 8.83
CA LYS A 65 5.61 -7.62 8.27
C LYS A 65 7.12 -7.45 8.48
N MET A 66 7.66 -6.25 8.29
CA MET A 66 9.09 -5.98 8.54
C MET A 66 9.52 -6.10 10.01
N HIS A 67 8.61 -5.89 10.98
CA HIS A 67 8.93 -6.01 12.41
C HIS A 67 8.65 -7.40 12.99
N GLY A 68 7.98 -8.28 12.22
CA GLY A 68 7.68 -9.66 12.62
C GLY A 68 8.76 -10.68 12.24
N GLU A 69 9.84 -10.26 11.57
CA GLU A 69 10.97 -11.11 11.17
C GLU A 69 12.14 -11.04 12.16
N ASN A 70 11.85 -11.19 13.46
CA ASN A 70 12.86 -11.23 14.54
C ASN A 70 12.84 -12.59 15.25
#